data_AF-A0A975IW81-F1
#
_entry.id   AF-A0A975IW81-F1
#
_cell.length_a   1.000
_cell.length_b   1.000
_cell.length_c   1.000
_cell.angle_alpha   90.00
_cell.angle_beta   90.00
_cell.angle_gamma   90.00
#
_symmetry.space_group_name_H-M   'P 1'
#
loop_
_entity.id
_entity.type
_entity.pdbx_description
1 polymer ?
#
loop_
_entity_poly.entity_id
_entity_poly.type
_entity_poly.pdbx_seq_one_letter_code
_entity_poly.pdbx_strand_id
1 'polypeptide(L)'
;MASWSDKYAYLIGRRIEAVIWMPMTSDTPQLVTEFKLASFSFTGAAFVAFAEDHKLFLTWRQSGQNMVLSEGLDQVWVEYSLDRVRADTGELWGGLEDGTLKSAEFFTAPSIESGEVVGIRHVVESGGHPLHFWIGTGGSDFIGDMDDLWVGVGIEPPNFTELTSVGRVGD
;
A
#
# COMPACT_ATOMS: atom_id res chain seq x y z
N MET A 1 -14.79 -10.84 8.51
CA MET A 1 -13.58 -10.39 7.78
C MET A 1 -12.39 -10.99 8.49
N ALA A 2 -11.42 -11.57 7.76
CA ALA A 2 -10.16 -11.99 8.39
C ALA A 2 -9.41 -10.75 8.89
N SER A 3 -8.75 -10.86 10.05
CA SER A 3 -7.99 -9.74 10.59
C SER A 3 -6.83 -9.40 9.63
N TRP A 4 -6.40 -8.13 9.59
CA TRP A 4 -5.19 -7.75 8.83
C TRP A 4 -3.98 -8.60 9.21
N SER A 5 -3.91 -9.00 10.48
CA SER A 5 -2.87 -9.91 10.96
C SER A 5 -2.88 -11.26 10.25
N ASP A 6 -4.06 -11.88 10.06
CA ASP A 6 -4.18 -13.17 9.37
C ASP A 6 -3.74 -13.08 7.90
N LYS A 7 -4.06 -11.97 7.23
CA LYS A 7 -3.70 -11.71 5.83
C LYS A 7 -2.20 -11.59 5.62
N TYR A 8 -1.50 -11.01 6.59
CA TYR A 8 -0.05 -10.79 6.51
C TYR A 8 0.77 -11.93 7.11
N ALA A 9 0.21 -12.72 8.04
CA ALA A 9 0.95 -13.77 8.73
C ALA A 9 1.64 -14.75 7.78
N TYR A 10 0.97 -15.16 6.70
CA TYR A 10 1.56 -16.07 5.71
C TYR A 10 2.45 -15.36 4.68
N LEU A 11 2.46 -14.02 4.63
CA LEU A 11 3.30 -13.23 3.73
C LEU A 11 4.65 -12.86 4.35
N ILE A 12 4.74 -12.81 5.68
CA ILE A 12 6.01 -12.54 6.37
C ILE A 12 7.05 -13.61 6.02
N GLY A 13 8.27 -13.16 5.72
CA GLY A 13 9.39 -13.99 5.28
C GLY A 13 9.37 -14.31 3.79
N ARG A 14 8.33 -13.92 3.04
CA ARG A 14 8.29 -14.13 1.59
C ARG A 14 9.03 -13.04 0.83
N ARG A 15 9.62 -13.44 -0.29
CA ARG A 15 10.23 -12.54 -1.27
C ARG A 15 9.14 -11.84 -2.08
N ILE A 16 9.27 -10.53 -2.25
CA ILE A 16 8.46 -9.72 -3.15
C ILE A 16 8.99 -9.90 -4.57
N GLU A 17 8.14 -10.35 -5.48
CA GLU A 17 8.50 -10.57 -6.89
C GLU A 17 8.16 -9.38 -7.77
N ALA A 18 7.11 -8.63 -7.40
CA ALA A 18 6.72 -7.42 -8.08
C ALA A 18 5.87 -6.53 -7.18
N VAL A 19 6.01 -5.22 -7.37
CA VAL A 19 5.05 -4.22 -6.89
C VAL A 19 4.48 -3.52 -8.11
N ILE A 20 3.16 -3.57 -8.26
CA ILE A 20 2.43 -3.06 -9.42
C ILE A 20 1.41 -2.06 -8.91
N TRP A 21 1.55 -0.81 -9.35
CA TRP A 21 0.59 0.25 -9.10
C TRP A 21 -0.47 0.19 -10.18
N MET A 22 -1.73 0.18 -9.76
CA MET A 22 -2.86 -0.03 -10.64
C MET A 22 -3.78 1.20 -10.62
N PRO A 23 -3.40 2.30 -11.28
CA PRO A 23 -4.23 3.51 -11.34
C PRO A 23 -5.40 3.34 -12.30
N MET A 24 -6.43 4.17 -12.09
CA MET A 24 -7.39 4.47 -13.13
C MET A 24 -6.70 5.14 -14.33
N THR A 25 -7.20 4.88 -15.53
CA THR A 25 -6.60 5.38 -16.77
C THR A 25 -6.46 6.91 -16.82
N SER A 26 -7.33 7.66 -16.12
CA SER A 26 -7.22 9.12 -16.00
C SER A 26 -5.95 9.58 -15.30
N ASP A 27 -5.46 8.80 -14.35
CA ASP A 27 -4.37 9.19 -13.44
C ASP A 27 -3.02 8.68 -13.93
N THR A 28 -3.03 7.68 -14.83
CA THR A 28 -1.83 7.06 -15.40
C THR A 28 -0.82 8.07 -15.94
N PRO A 29 -1.19 9.11 -16.71
CA PRO A 29 -0.21 10.08 -17.21
C PRO A 29 0.52 10.82 -16.08
N GLN A 30 -0.19 11.19 -15.01
CA GLN A 30 0.40 11.86 -13.86
C GLN A 30 1.29 10.89 -13.06
N LEU A 31 0.78 9.70 -12.74
CA LEU A 31 1.53 8.69 -12.02
C LEU A 31 2.86 8.36 -12.70
N VAL A 32 2.86 8.19 -14.03
CA VAL A 32 4.09 7.91 -14.80
C VAL A 32 5.12 9.04 -14.67
N THR A 33 4.69 10.30 -14.51
CA THR A 33 5.62 11.42 -14.26
C THR A 33 6.13 11.47 -12.83
N GLU A 34 5.28 11.11 -11.86
CA GLU A 34 5.58 11.11 -10.43
C GLU A 34 6.30 9.85 -9.96
N PHE A 35 6.40 8.84 -10.82
CA PHE A 35 6.97 7.54 -10.50
C PHE A 35 8.40 7.58 -9.91
N LYS A 36 9.15 8.63 -10.27
CA LYS A 36 10.51 8.91 -9.79
C LYS A 36 10.56 9.50 -8.38
N LEU A 37 9.43 9.92 -7.84
CA LEU A 37 9.32 10.48 -6.50
C LEU A 37 9.28 9.36 -5.47
N ALA A 38 9.68 9.70 -4.24
CA ALA A 38 9.60 8.78 -3.10
C ALA A 38 8.15 8.52 -2.65
N SER A 39 7.19 9.32 -3.11
CA SER A 39 5.76 9.15 -2.84
C SER A 39 4.91 9.78 -3.92
N PHE A 40 3.72 9.22 -4.16
CA PHE A 40 2.71 9.75 -5.06
C PHE A 40 1.32 9.22 -4.66
N SER A 41 0.27 9.84 -5.23
CA SER A 41 -1.12 9.45 -4.99
C SER A 41 -1.83 9.14 -6.30
N PHE A 42 -2.80 8.22 -6.26
CA PHE A 42 -3.62 7.88 -7.43
C PHE A 42 -4.89 7.13 -7.01
N THR A 43 -5.94 7.24 -7.82
CA THR A 43 -7.16 6.47 -7.64
C THR A 43 -6.97 5.07 -8.21
N GLY A 44 -7.18 4.02 -7.41
CA GLY A 44 -7.15 2.63 -7.89
C GLY A 44 -6.71 1.62 -6.83
N ALA A 45 -5.71 0.80 -7.18
CA ALA A 45 -5.23 -0.30 -6.35
C ALA A 45 -3.70 -0.48 -6.37
N ALA A 46 -3.18 -1.18 -5.36
CA ALA A 46 -1.81 -1.66 -5.32
C ALA A 46 -1.80 -3.19 -5.31
N PHE A 47 -0.95 -3.79 -6.14
CA PHE A 47 -0.77 -5.22 -6.22
C PHE A 47 0.67 -5.59 -5.86
N VAL A 48 0.83 -6.43 -4.85
CA VAL A 48 2.13 -6.95 -4.41
C VAL A 48 2.16 -8.45 -4.65
N ALA A 49 3.03 -8.89 -5.54
CA ALA A 49 3.29 -10.29 -5.82
C ALA A 49 4.40 -10.80 -4.91
N PHE A 50 4.20 -11.99 -4.35
CA PHE A 50 5.16 -12.70 -3.53
C PHE A 50 5.46 -14.08 -4.14
N ALA A 51 6.61 -14.63 -3.78
CA ALA A 51 6.99 -15.99 -4.19
C ALA A 51 5.93 -17.03 -3.78
N GLU A 52 5.85 -18.10 -4.59
CA GLU A 52 4.88 -19.21 -4.46
C GLU A 52 3.43 -18.79 -4.72
N ASP A 53 3.19 -17.92 -5.71
CA ASP A 53 1.87 -17.48 -6.17
C ASP A 53 1.01 -16.76 -5.10
N HIS A 54 1.64 -16.22 -4.06
CA HIS A 54 0.95 -15.38 -3.09
C HIS A 54 0.84 -13.94 -3.59
N LYS A 55 -0.29 -13.31 -3.33
CA LYS A 55 -0.55 -11.95 -3.77
C LYS A 55 -1.36 -11.17 -2.75
N LEU A 56 -1.08 -9.88 -2.69
CA LEU A 56 -1.85 -8.91 -1.93
C LEU A 56 -2.39 -7.86 -2.91
N PHE A 57 -3.70 -7.68 -2.91
CA PHE A 57 -4.37 -6.63 -3.67
C PHE A 57 -5.02 -5.67 -2.69
N LEU A 58 -4.50 -4.45 -2.60
CA LEU A 58 -4.96 -3.41 -1.70
C LEU A 58 -5.67 -2.32 -2.48
N THR A 59 -6.82 -1.90 -1.98
CA THR A 59 -7.58 -0.76 -2.48
C THR A 59 -8.25 -0.09 -1.29
N TRP A 60 -9.19 0.81 -1.51
CA TRP A 60 -9.96 1.46 -0.47
C TRP A 60 -11.44 1.13 -0.62
N ARG A 61 -12.19 1.30 0.47
CA ARG A 61 -13.66 1.31 0.46
C ARG A 61 -14.17 2.42 1.33
N GLN A 62 -15.40 2.84 1.08
CA GLN A 62 -16.08 3.80 1.93
C GLN A 62 -16.52 3.15 3.25
N SER A 63 -16.24 3.84 4.37
CA SER A 63 -16.76 3.55 5.71
C SER A 63 -17.31 4.85 6.31
N GLY A 64 -18.63 5.00 6.29
CA GLY A 64 -19.27 6.26 6.66
C GLY A 64 -18.89 7.39 5.72
N GLN A 65 -18.25 8.43 6.25
CA GLN A 65 -17.73 9.57 5.46
C GLN A 65 -16.23 9.43 5.13
N ASN A 66 -15.59 8.35 5.56
CA ASN A 66 -14.15 8.15 5.39
C ASN A 66 -13.87 7.05 4.36
N MET A 67 -12.66 7.08 3.79
CA MET A 67 -12.11 5.95 3.05
C MET A 67 -11.17 5.16 3.96
N VAL A 68 -11.29 3.84 3.91
CA VAL A 68 -10.45 2.92 4.69
C VAL A 68 -9.85 1.88 3.77
N LEU A 69 -8.68 1.36 4.14
CA LEU A 69 -7.98 0.36 3.35
C LEU A 69 -8.78 -0.94 3.35
N SER A 70 -8.81 -1.59 2.20
CA SER A 70 -9.48 -2.85 1.95
C SER A 70 -8.55 -3.78 1.17
N GLU A 71 -8.80 -5.08 1.30
CA GLU A 71 -8.12 -6.09 0.49
C GLU A 71 -9.14 -6.74 -0.43
N GLY A 72 -8.70 -7.04 -1.65
CA GLY A 72 -9.46 -7.78 -2.63
C GLY A 72 -10.16 -6.90 -3.67
N LEU A 73 -10.69 -7.56 -4.68
CA LEU A 73 -11.47 -6.93 -5.73
C LEU A 73 -12.82 -6.53 -5.13
N ASP A 74 -12.95 -5.26 -4.75
CA ASP A 74 -14.28 -4.66 -4.66
C ASP A 74 -14.93 -4.75 -6.05
N GLN A 75 -16.25 -4.85 -6.14
CA GLN A 75 -16.97 -5.05 -7.41
C GLN A 75 -16.66 -3.96 -8.46
N VAL A 76 -16.08 -2.84 -8.01
CA VAL A 76 -15.66 -1.69 -8.81
C VAL A 76 -14.34 -1.93 -9.56
N TRP A 77 -13.42 -2.73 -9.01
CA TRP A 77 -12.07 -2.90 -9.54
C TRP A 77 -11.89 -4.31 -10.08
N VAL A 78 -12.08 -4.50 -11.38
CA VAL A 78 -11.81 -5.77 -12.06
C VAL A 78 -10.38 -5.77 -12.62
N GLU A 79 -9.79 -6.95 -12.78
CA GLU A 79 -8.38 -7.14 -13.18
C GLU A 79 -7.98 -6.40 -14.48
N TYR A 80 -8.95 -6.02 -15.32
CA TYR A 80 -8.72 -5.32 -16.59
C TYR A 80 -9.20 -3.87 -16.61
N SER A 81 -9.74 -3.33 -15.51
CA SER A 81 -10.24 -1.95 -15.45
C SER A 81 -9.19 -0.93 -15.01
N LEU A 82 -8.00 -1.38 -14.63
CA LEU A 82 -6.90 -0.54 -14.15
C LEU A 82 -5.69 -0.72 -15.05
N ASP A 83 -4.97 0.37 -15.28
CA ASP A 83 -3.67 0.30 -15.92
C ASP A 83 -2.67 -0.40 -14.98
N ARG A 84 -1.54 -0.85 -15.52
CA ARG A 84 -0.49 -1.50 -14.74
C ARG A 84 0.81 -0.75 -14.92
N VAL A 85 1.24 -0.06 -13.87
CA VAL A 85 2.52 0.62 -13.83
C VAL A 85 3.42 -0.14 -12.86
N ARG A 86 4.39 -0.85 -13.43
CA ARG A 86 5.39 -1.58 -12.65
C ARG A 86 6.55 -0.65 -12.32
N ALA A 87 7.07 -0.80 -11.11
CA ALA A 87 8.31 -0.13 -10.74
C ALA A 87 9.49 -0.54 -11.62
N ASP A 88 10.25 0.46 -12.09
CA ASP A 88 11.55 0.18 -12.67
C ASP A 88 12.54 -0.22 -11.57
N THR A 89 13.20 -1.36 -11.77
CA THR A 89 14.29 -1.90 -10.94
C THR A 89 15.47 -0.94 -10.75
N GLY A 90 15.64 0.05 -11.63
CA GLY A 90 16.69 1.06 -11.54
C GLY A 90 16.37 2.27 -10.65
N GLU A 91 15.14 2.39 -10.14
CA GLU A 91 14.66 3.58 -9.42
C GLU A 91 14.39 3.28 -7.93
N LEU A 92 13.95 4.29 -7.16
CA LEU A 92 13.73 4.22 -5.70
C LEU A 92 12.90 3.00 -5.25
N TRP A 93 11.92 2.62 -6.08
CA TRP A 93 11.01 1.51 -5.84
C TRP A 93 11.59 0.14 -6.20
N GLY A 94 12.65 0.10 -7.02
CA GLY A 94 13.30 -1.13 -7.46
C GLY A 94 13.91 -1.94 -6.31
N GLY A 95 14.29 -1.29 -5.21
CA GLY A 95 14.79 -1.95 -4.01
C GLY A 95 13.76 -2.81 -3.27
N LEU A 96 12.47 -2.70 -3.62
CA LEU A 96 11.41 -3.57 -3.09
C LEU A 96 11.38 -4.93 -3.77
N GLU A 97 11.70 -5.00 -5.08
CA GLU A 97 11.76 -6.27 -5.80
C GLU A 97 12.94 -7.10 -5.29
N ASP A 98 12.74 -8.42 -5.22
CA ASP A 98 13.64 -9.39 -4.56
C ASP A 98 13.85 -9.20 -3.05
N GLY A 99 13.27 -8.16 -2.46
CA GLY A 99 13.27 -7.93 -1.02
C GLY A 99 12.38 -8.93 -0.26
N THR A 100 12.73 -9.23 0.98
CA THR A 100 11.93 -10.10 1.86
C THR A 100 11.06 -9.26 2.79
N LEU A 101 9.74 -9.49 2.79
CA LEU A 101 8.83 -8.82 3.73
C LEU A 101 9.11 -9.29 5.16
N LYS A 102 9.48 -8.38 6.06
CA LYS A 102 9.81 -8.68 7.46
C LYS A 102 8.68 -8.37 8.41
N SER A 103 8.01 -7.24 8.21
CA SER A 103 6.86 -6.88 9.02
C SER A 103 5.89 -5.98 8.27
N ALA A 104 4.66 -5.96 8.78
CA ALA A 104 3.63 -5.02 8.38
C ALA A 104 2.98 -4.44 9.64
N GLU A 105 2.90 -3.13 9.70
CA GLU A 105 2.28 -2.38 10.80
C GLU A 105 1.05 -1.63 10.28
N PHE A 106 -0.04 -1.73 11.00
CA PHE A 106 -1.36 -1.25 10.59
C PHE A 106 -1.72 0.00 11.37
N PHE A 107 -2.24 1.01 10.68
CA PHE A 107 -2.54 2.30 11.26
C PHE A 107 -4.01 2.66 11.07
N THR A 108 -4.61 3.21 12.12
CA THR A 108 -5.88 3.94 12.08
C THR A 108 -5.60 5.44 12.22
N ALA A 109 -6.56 6.26 11.85
CA ALA A 109 -6.52 7.70 12.05
C ALA A 109 -7.61 8.17 13.03
N PRO A 110 -7.48 9.36 13.63
CA PRO A 110 -8.38 9.82 14.70
C PRO A 110 -9.84 9.96 14.28
N SER A 111 -10.11 10.27 13.00
CA SER A 111 -11.46 10.41 12.44
C SER A 111 -12.13 9.06 12.12
N ILE A 112 -11.44 7.93 12.29
CA ILE A 112 -11.97 6.58 12.09
C ILE A 112 -12.44 6.00 13.43
N GLU A 113 -13.71 6.24 13.77
CA GLU A 113 -14.29 5.76 15.04
C GLU A 113 -14.32 4.23 15.16
N SER A 114 -14.31 3.51 14.03
CA SER A 114 -14.34 2.05 13.96
C SER A 114 -12.99 1.37 14.24
N GLY A 115 -11.89 2.14 14.29
CA GLY A 115 -10.52 1.59 14.35
C GLY A 115 -10.09 0.84 13.09
N GLU A 116 -10.77 1.08 11.98
CA GLU A 116 -10.44 0.49 10.68
C GLU A 116 -9.09 1.01 10.16
N VAL A 117 -8.37 0.16 9.43
CA VAL A 117 -7.04 0.47 8.93
C VAL A 117 -7.14 1.44 7.76
N VAL A 118 -6.39 2.54 7.81
CA VAL A 118 -6.24 3.54 6.74
C VAL A 118 -4.87 3.44 6.06
N GLY A 119 -3.88 2.83 6.71
CA GLY A 119 -2.54 2.71 6.17
C GLY A 119 -1.81 1.50 6.70
N ILE A 120 -0.94 0.94 5.85
CA ILE A 120 -0.04 -0.14 6.21
C ILE A 120 1.37 0.28 5.86
N ARG A 121 2.27 0.15 6.84
CA ARG A 121 3.72 0.29 6.69
C ARG A 121 4.33 -1.09 6.58
N HIS A 122 5.01 -1.35 5.48
CA HIS A 122 5.71 -2.60 5.23
C HIS A 122 7.21 -2.40 5.40
N VAL A 123 7.86 -3.30 6.12
CA VAL A 123 9.33 -3.35 6.21
C VAL A 123 9.84 -4.50 5.36
N VAL A 124 10.77 -4.19 4.48
CA VAL A 124 11.40 -5.11 3.53
C VAL A 124 12.89 -5.13 3.79
N GLU A 125 13.49 -6.32 3.83
CA GLU A 125 14.95 -6.47 3.82
C GLU A 125 15.41 -6.73 2.40
N SER A 126 16.23 -5.83 1.86
CA SER A 126 16.83 -5.94 0.53
C SER A 126 18.32 -5.65 0.62
N GLY A 127 19.14 -6.55 0.07
CA GLY A 127 20.61 -6.43 0.13
C GLY A 127 21.18 -6.32 1.55
N GLY A 128 20.49 -6.82 2.57
CA GLY A 128 20.89 -6.72 3.98
C GLY A 128 20.55 -5.37 4.65
N HIS A 129 19.81 -4.50 3.99
CA HIS A 129 19.35 -3.22 4.54
C HIS A 129 17.82 -3.18 4.65
N PRO A 130 17.28 -2.63 5.75
CA PRO A 130 15.85 -2.41 5.87
C PRO A 130 15.42 -1.21 5.01
N LEU A 131 14.41 -1.43 4.18
CA LEU A 131 13.67 -0.43 3.43
C LEU A 131 12.21 -0.53 3.85
N HIS A 132 11.53 0.60 4.06
CA HIS A 132 10.09 0.58 4.31
C HIS A 132 9.35 1.17 3.13
N PHE A 133 8.12 0.69 2.90
CA PHE A 133 7.17 1.32 2.02
C PHE A 133 5.79 1.37 2.65
N TRP A 134 4.94 2.21 2.11
CA TRP A 134 3.60 2.47 2.60
C TRP A 134 2.57 2.31 1.51
N ILE A 135 1.40 1.82 1.91
CA ILE A 135 0.17 1.89 1.13
C ILE A 135 -0.93 2.34 2.09
N GLY A 136 -1.55 3.47 1.79
CA GLY A 136 -2.62 4.02 2.61
C GLY A 136 -3.68 4.75 1.78
N THR A 137 -4.80 5.06 2.41
CA THR A 137 -5.90 5.80 1.80
C THR A 137 -5.74 7.29 2.03
N GLY A 138 -6.20 8.08 1.07
CA GLY A 138 -6.28 9.51 1.17
C GLY A 138 -7.55 10.03 1.82
N GLY A 139 -7.54 11.34 2.10
CA GLY A 139 -8.58 12.18 2.69
C GLY A 139 -7.95 13.32 3.50
N SER A 140 -8.76 14.33 3.83
CA SER A 140 -8.29 15.60 4.42
C SER A 140 -7.51 15.46 5.72
N ASP A 141 -7.72 14.35 6.44
CA ASP A 141 -7.05 14.02 7.70
C ASP A 141 -6.10 12.80 7.55
N PHE A 142 -5.88 12.33 6.32
CA PHE A 142 -5.18 11.08 6.01
C PHE A 142 -3.97 11.29 5.07
N ILE A 143 -3.52 10.20 4.45
CA ILE A 143 -2.21 10.04 3.84
C ILE A 143 -2.18 10.61 2.39
N GLY A 144 -3.31 11.04 1.80
CA GLY A 144 -3.47 11.52 0.40
C GLY A 144 -4.79 12.29 0.13
N ASP A 145 -5.26 12.42 -1.13
CA ASP A 145 -6.56 13.02 -1.48
C ASP A 145 -7.72 12.00 -1.42
N MET A 146 -8.96 12.44 -1.19
CA MET A 146 -10.12 11.64 -0.72
C MET A 146 -10.25 10.20 -1.25
N ASP A 147 -10.23 10.01 -2.56
CA ASP A 147 -10.42 8.74 -3.27
C ASP A 147 -9.11 8.14 -3.82
N ASP A 148 -7.97 8.66 -3.39
CA ASP A 148 -6.67 8.16 -3.78
C ASP A 148 -6.11 7.15 -2.78
N LEU A 149 -5.31 6.23 -3.31
CA LEU A 149 -4.24 5.62 -2.53
C LEU A 149 -3.04 6.56 -2.53
N TRP A 150 -2.44 6.74 -1.37
CA TRP A 150 -1.09 7.26 -1.27
C TRP A 150 -0.11 6.11 -1.03
N VAL A 151 1.01 6.17 -1.73
CA VAL A 151 2.11 5.22 -1.59
C VAL A 151 3.41 5.98 -1.36
N GLY A 152 4.30 5.40 -0.55
CA GLY A 152 5.62 5.97 -0.30
C GLY A 152 6.69 4.90 -0.09
N VAL A 153 7.94 5.18 -0.45
CA VAL A 153 9.11 4.33 -0.21
C VAL A 153 10.21 5.14 0.48
N GLY A 154 10.69 4.63 1.61
CA GLY A 154 11.70 5.31 2.43
C GLY A 154 11.24 6.65 3.02
N ILE A 155 9.93 6.94 2.97
CA ILE A 155 9.32 8.18 3.47
C ILE A 155 8.04 7.84 4.25
N GLU A 156 7.82 8.60 5.33
CA GLU A 156 6.59 8.54 6.13
C GLU A 156 5.53 9.47 5.53
N PRO A 157 4.23 9.17 5.66
CA PRO A 157 3.19 10.09 5.21
C PRO A 157 3.22 11.41 6.01
N PRO A 158 2.76 12.53 5.42
CA PRO A 158 2.84 13.85 6.06
C PRO A 158 2.17 13.93 7.44
N ASN A 159 1.10 13.16 7.64
CA ASN A 159 0.31 13.10 8.88
C ASN A 159 0.68 11.91 9.78
N PHE A 160 1.84 11.26 9.59
CA PHE A 160 2.24 10.05 10.33
C PHE A 160 2.12 10.20 11.86
N THR A 161 2.42 11.38 12.42
CA THR A 161 2.34 11.65 13.86
C THR A 161 0.93 11.61 14.44
N GLU A 162 -0.09 11.69 13.58
CA GLU A 162 -1.50 11.65 13.97
C GLU A 162 -2.08 10.23 13.86
N LEU A 163 -1.36 9.32 13.19
CA LEU A 163 -1.76 7.94 13.02
C LEU A 163 -1.49 7.13 14.29
N THR A 164 -2.41 6.22 14.60
CA THR A 164 -2.28 5.29 15.73
C THR A 164 -2.07 3.88 15.20
N SER A 165 -1.00 3.23 15.66
CA SER A 165 -0.75 1.82 15.38
C SER A 165 -1.82 0.96 16.06
N VAL A 166 -2.52 0.13 15.29
CA VAL A 166 -3.58 -0.78 15.76
C VAL A 166 -3.17 -2.24 15.67
N GLY A 167 -1.95 -2.52 15.20
CA GLY A 167 -1.39 -3.86 15.19
C GLY A 167 -0.15 -3.97 14.33
N ARG A 168 0.60 -5.06 14.52
CA ARG A 168 1.78 -5.41 13.73
C ARG A 168 1.86 -6.92 13.57
N VAL A 169 2.40 -7.36 12.44
CA VAL A 169 2.80 -8.76 12.21
C VAL A 169 4.24 -8.78 11.71
N GLY A 170 5.02 -9.75 12.18
CA GLY A 170 6.45 -9.88 11.87
C GLY A 170 7.35 -9.12 12.85
N ASP A 171 8.65 -9.26 12.64
CA ASP A 171 9.71 -8.74 13.51
C ASP A 171 9.97 -7.25 13.31
#